data_AF-A0A2W6SLE8-F1
#
_entry.id   AF-A0A2W6SLE8-F1
#
_cell.length_a   1.000
_cell.length_b   1.000
_cell.length_c   1.000
_cell.angle_alpha   90.00
_cell.angle_beta   90.00
_cell.angle_gamma   90.00
#
_symmetry.space_group_name_H-M   'P 1'
#
loop_
_entity.id
_entity.type
_entity.pdbx_description
1 polymer ?
#
loop_
_entity_poly.entity_id
_entity_poly.type
_entity_poly.pdbx_seq_one_letter_code
_entity_poly.pdbx_strand_id
1 'polypeptide(L)' 'MKEPQFYDPAERAREKQRARDKDEADLRSGKVTRDELAARNGFFSSVAISQGRIKFPGSFDG' A
#
# COMPACT_ATOMS: atom_id res chain seq x y z
N MET A 1 21.52 1.75 24.08
CA MET A 1 20.07 1.46 24.20
C MET A 1 19.35 2.58 23.47
N LYS A 2 18.49 2.29 22.49
CA LYS A 2 17.67 3.33 21.82
C LYS A 2 16.50 3.64 22.75
N GLU A 3 16.38 4.89 23.17
CA GLU A 3 15.23 5.37 23.94
C GLU A 3 13.92 5.10 23.17
N PRO A 4 12.80 4.81 23.86
CA PRO A 4 11.52 4.67 23.20
C PRO A 4 11.15 6.03 22.60
N GLN A 5 11.15 6.10 21.26
CA GLN A 5 10.61 7.26 20.54
C GLN A 5 9.15 7.43 21.00
N PHE A 6 8.88 8.45 21.81
CA PHE A 6 7.53 8.76 22.24
C PHE A 6 6.70 9.05 21.00
N TYR A 7 5.61 8.29 20.84
CA TYR A 7 4.69 8.50 19.73
C TYR A 7 3.97 9.83 19.94
N ASP A 8 4.29 10.83 19.11
CA ASP A 8 3.54 12.08 19.06
C ASP A 8 2.50 12.01 17.92
N PRO A 9 1.18 11.97 18.25
CA PRO A 9 0.12 11.98 17.26
C PRO A 9 0.15 13.22 16.34
N ALA A 10 0.60 14.37 16.85
CA ALA A 10 0.67 15.62 16.07
C ALA A 10 1.78 15.55 15.02
N GLU A 11 2.94 14.99 15.36
CA GLU A 11 4.00 14.73 14.38
C GLU A 11 3.55 13.72 13.33
N ARG A 12 2.87 12.65 13.75
CA ARG A 12 2.33 11.64 12.83
C ARG A 12 1.30 12.23 11.87
N ALA A 13 0.46 13.15 12.34
CA ALA A 13 -0.50 13.86 11.50
C ALA A 13 0.19 14.73 10.44
N ARG A 14 1.24 15.47 10.84
CA ARG A 14 2.05 16.29 9.92
C ARG A 14 2.73 15.44 8.86
N GLU A 15 3.31 14.30 9.26
CA GLU A 15 3.95 13.37 8.34
C GLU A 15 2.96 12.81 7.31
N LYS A 16 1.77 12.38 7.77
CA LYS A 16 0.70 11.93 6.87
C LYS A 16 0.23 13.02 5.92
N GLN A 17 0.13 14.26 6.39
CA GLN A 17 -0.27 15.37 5.52
C GLN A 17 0.75 15.61 4.41
N ARG A 18 2.04 15.65 4.74
CA ARG A 18 3.12 15.78 3.74
C ARG A 18 3.09 14.67 2.70
N ALA A 19 2.77 13.44 3.11
CA ALA A 19 2.64 12.32 2.18
C ALA A 19 1.48 12.54 1.20
N ARG A 20 0.32 13.01 1.68
CA ARG A 20 -0.83 13.34 0.83
C ARG A 20 -0.52 14.46 -0.16
N ASP A 21 0.14 15.52 0.28
CA ASP A 21 0.49 16.66 -0.57
C ASP A 21 1.46 16.22 -1.70
N LYS A 22 2.37 15.29 -1.39
CA LYS A 22 3.26 14.69 -2.38
C LYS A 22 2.51 13.81 -3.38
N ASP A 23 1.64 12.94 -2.90
CA ASP A 23 0.82 12.08 -3.75
C ASP A 23 -0.06 12.91 -4.71
N GLU A 24 -0.63 14.02 -4.23
CA GLU A 24 -1.39 14.95 -5.06
C GLU A 24 -0.51 15.63 -6.12
N ALA A 25 0.70 16.06 -5.77
CA ALA A 25 1.64 16.63 -6.72
C ALA A 25 2.09 15.60 -7.79
N ASP A 26 2.30 14.34 -7.40
CA ASP A 26 2.68 13.26 -8.30
C ASP A 26 1.53 12.87 -9.24
N LEU A 27 0.28 12.89 -8.75
CA LEU A 27 -0.93 12.73 -9.59
C LEU A 27 -1.08 13.89 -10.59
N ARG A 28 -0.93 15.14 -10.13
CA ARG A 28 -1.08 16.33 -10.97
C ARG A 28 0.00 16.45 -12.03
N SER A 29 1.22 16.03 -11.71
CA SER A 29 2.33 15.99 -12.66
C SER A 29 2.31 14.78 -13.59
N GLY A 30 1.38 13.83 -13.40
CA GLY A 30 1.29 12.61 -14.19
C GLY A 30 2.42 11.61 -13.94
N LYS A 31 3.22 11.81 -12.89
CA LYS A 31 4.30 10.89 -12.49
C LYS A 31 3.77 9.55 -11.98
N VAL A 32 2.57 9.57 -11.42
CA VAL A 32 1.88 8.39 -10.90
C VAL A 32 0.42 8.49 -11.30
N THR A 33 -0.15 7.39 -11.77
CA THR A 33 -1.58 7.27 -12.05
C THR A 33 -2.37 6.96 -10.79
N ARG A 34 -3.68 7.18 -10.82
CA ARG A 34 -4.55 6.82 -9.68
C ARG A 34 -4.49 5.34 -9.34
N ASP A 35 -4.41 4.47 -10.35
CA ASP A 35 -4.36 3.01 -10.16
C ASP A 35 -3.04 2.58 -9.54
N GLU A 36 -1.92 3.16 -9.96
CA GLU A 36 -0.61 2.90 -9.33
C GLU A 36 -0.56 3.39 -7.89
N LEU A 37 -1.14 4.57 -7.60
CA LEU A 37 -1.22 5.08 -6.24
C LEU A 37 -2.11 4.19 -5.35
N ALA A 38 -3.24 3.73 -5.88
CA ALA A 38 -4.12 2.78 -5.20
C ALA A 38 -3.42 1.43 -4.96
N ALA A 39 -2.65 0.93 -5.92
CA ALA A 39 -1.88 -0.29 -5.78
C ALA A 39 -0.80 -0.19 -4.68
N ARG A 40 -0.13 0.96 -4.57
CA ARG A 40 0.86 1.24 -3.51
C ARG A 40 0.24 1.40 -2.12
N ASN A 41 -0.95 1.97 -2.04
CA ASN A 41 -1.66 2.19 -0.78
C ASN A 41 -2.56 1.02 -0.37
N GLY A 42 -2.73 0.03 -1.25
CA GLY A 42 -3.58 -1.13 -1.01
C GLY A 42 -3.11 -1.97 0.17
N PHE A 43 -4.06 -2.64 0.83
CA PHE A 43 -3.80 -3.51 1.98
C PHE A 43 -2.76 -4.61 1.69
N PHE A 44 -2.70 -5.10 0.44
CA PHE A 44 -1.77 -6.12 0.00
C PHE A 44 -0.53 -5.58 -0.72
N SER A 45 -0.29 -4.26 -0.70
CA SER A 45 0.85 -3.62 -1.38
C SER A 45 2.21 -4.16 -0.93
N SER A 46 2.32 -4.61 0.32
CA SER A 46 3.53 -5.20 0.90
C SER A 46 3.67 -6.70 0.63
N VAL A 47 2.64 -7.35 0.08
CA VAL A 47 2.64 -8.79 -0.19
C VAL A 47 3.01 -9.00 -1.64
N ALA A 48 4.11 -9.71 -1.88
CA ALA A 48 4.44 -10.22 -3.20
C ALA A 48 3.45 -11.34 -3.56
N ILE A 49 2.25 -10.98 -4.01
CA ILE A 49 1.27 -11.95 -4.49
C ILE A 49 1.80 -12.51 -5.82
N SER A 50 2.50 -13.63 -5.75
CA SER A 50 2.80 -14.45 -6.93
C SER A 50 1.47 -14.95 -7.51
N GLN A 51 1.28 -14.82 -8.83
CA GLN A 51 0.08 -15.32 -9.49
C GLN A 51 -0.03 -16.85 -9.32
N GLY A 52 -0.83 -17.26 -8.33
CA GLY A 52 -1.16 -18.65 -8.09
C GLY A 52 -2.38 -19.06 -8.91
N ARG A 53 -2.31 -20.19 -9.60
CA ARG A 53 -3.44 -20.79 -10.31
C ARG A 53 -4.03 -21.88 -9.43
N ILE A 54 -5.25 -21.67 -8.91
CA ILE A 54 -5.96 -22.68 -8.12
C ILE A 54 -6.29 -23.86 -9.05
N LYS A 55 -5.75 -25.04 -8.73
CA LYS A 55 -6.16 -26.31 -9.36
C LYS A 55 -7.12 -27.01 -8.40
N PHE A 56 -8.37 -27.14 -8.79
CA PHE A 56 -9.27 -28.07 -8.13
C PHE A 56 -8.85 -29.50 -8.53
N PRO A 57 -8.61 -30.42 -7.58
CA PRO A 57 -8.53 -31.83 -7.92
C PRO A 57 -9.85 -32.22 -8.59
N GLY A 58 -9.74 -32.98 -9.68
CA GLY A 58 -10.83 -33.30 -10.60
C GLY A 58 -12.08 -33.82 -9.90
N SER A 59 -13.21 -33.61 -10.58
CA SER A 59 -14.54 -34.13 -10.26
C SER A 59 -14.47 -35.53 -9.67
N PHE A 60 -15.15 -35.70 -8.54
CA PHE A 60 -15.52 -37.01 -8.03
C PHE A 60 -16.59 -37.55 -8.98
N ASP A 61 -16.17 -38.34 -9.97
CA ASP A 61 -17.07 -39.18 -10.75
C ASP A 61 -17.31 -40.44 -9.92
N GLY A 62 -18.45 -40.48 -9.23
CA GLY A 62 -18.96 -41.61 -8.47
C GLY A 62 -20.48 -41.58 -8.44
#